data_AF-A0A3Q9Q2V9-F1
#
_entry.id   AF-A0A3Q9Q2V9-F1
#
_cell.length_a   1.000
_cell.length_b   1.000
_cell.length_c   1.000
_cell.angle_alpha   90.00
_cell.angle_beta   90.00
_cell.angle_gamma   90.00
#
_symmetry.space_group_name_H-M   'P 1'
#
loop_
_entity.id
_entity.type
_entity.pdbx_description
1 polymer ?
#
loop_
_entity_poly.entity_id
_entity_poly.type
_entity_poly.pdbx_seq_one_letter_code
_entity_poly.pdbx_strand_id
1 'polypeptide(L)'
;MSKTQTERLNLRLPPDVKEGLQVYADGLGISLNAAAILAIRNFLPFAMKQAQAFEEAVPKARRSKAQSAVPHRTAEPVLIRKRVGRNEACPCFSGKKAKHCHPEWT
;
A
#
# COMPACT_ATOMS: atom_id res chain seq x y z
N MET A 1 34.17 7.54 -0.81
CA MET A 1 32.95 7.25 -0.02
C MET A 1 31.77 7.23 -0.97
N SER A 2 31.25 6.06 -1.33
CA SER A 2 30.08 5.93 -2.19
C SER A 2 28.85 6.53 -1.49
N LYS A 3 28.07 7.36 -2.20
CA LYS A 3 26.84 7.93 -1.66
C LYS A 3 25.85 6.79 -1.42
N THR A 4 25.32 6.67 -0.22
CA THR A 4 24.25 5.72 0.09
C THR A 4 23.00 6.12 -0.70
N GLN A 5 22.64 5.33 -1.71
CA GLN A 5 21.40 5.52 -2.46
C GLN A 5 20.22 5.27 -1.51
N THR A 6 19.31 6.23 -1.42
CA THR A 6 18.08 6.12 -0.62
C THR A 6 16.89 6.30 -1.55
N GLU A 7 15.93 5.39 -1.44
CA GLU A 7 14.70 5.40 -2.24
C GLU A 7 13.50 5.68 -1.35
N ARG A 8 12.56 6.49 -1.85
CA ARG A 8 11.35 6.85 -1.10
C ARG A 8 10.27 5.79 -1.29
N LEU A 9 9.76 5.27 -0.20
CA LEU A 9 8.64 4.34 -0.17
C LEU A 9 7.41 5.03 0.43
N ASN A 10 6.30 5.10 -0.31
CA ASN A 10 5.05 5.69 0.17
C ASN A 10 4.15 4.59 0.77
N LEU A 11 4.32 4.31 2.06
CA LEU A 11 3.52 3.32 2.79
C LEU A 11 2.32 3.96 3.49
N ARG A 12 1.18 3.25 3.49
CA ARG A 12 0.04 3.54 4.37
C ARG A 12 0.04 2.52 5.50
N LEU A 13 0.24 2.99 6.73
CA LEU A 13 0.24 2.15 7.91
C LEU A 13 -1.16 2.09 8.54
N PRO A 14 -1.61 0.92 9.00
CA PRO A 14 -2.73 0.81 9.92
C PRO A 14 -2.53 1.69 11.16
N PRO A 15 -3.60 2.25 11.75
CA PRO A 15 -3.49 3.20 12.86
C PRO A 15 -2.85 2.56 14.10
N ASP A 16 -3.22 1.32 14.41
CA ASP A 16 -2.69 0.51 15.50
C ASP A 16 -1.17 0.30 15.38
N VAL A 17 -0.70 -0.06 14.17
CA VAL A 17 0.72 -0.25 13.91
C VAL A 17 1.49 1.06 14.02
N LYS A 18 0.90 2.16 13.54
CA LYS A 18 1.52 3.48 13.63
C LYS A 18 1.66 3.93 15.09
N GLU A 19 0.62 3.77 15.90
CA GLU A 19 0.64 4.13 17.32
C GLU A 19 1.68 3.32 18.08
N GLY A 20 1.72 1.99 17.90
CA GLY A 20 2.72 1.14 18.52
C GLY A 20 4.15 1.53 18.14
N LEU A 21 4.37 1.85 16.85
CA LEU A 21 5.68 2.29 16.38
C LEU A 21 6.07 3.67 16.91
N GLN A 22 5.09 4.57 17.10
CA GLN A 22 5.31 5.89 17.68
C GLN A 22 5.74 5.78 19.15
N VAL A 23 5.04 4.98 19.95
CA VAL A 23 5.42 4.72 21.35
C VAL A 23 6.83 4.12 21.44
N TYR A 24 7.15 3.17 20.56
CA TYR A 24 8.49 2.58 20.50
C TYR A 24 9.57 3.60 20.12
N ALA A 25 9.27 4.49 19.15
CA ALA A 25 10.18 5.54 18.73
C ALA A 25 10.44 6.56 19.86
N ASP A 26 9.38 6.98 20.55
CA ASP A 26 9.46 7.93 21.66
C ASP A 26 10.26 7.35 22.84
N GLY A 27 10.07 6.06 23.15
CA GLY A 27 10.82 5.38 24.21
C GLY A 27 12.32 5.28 23.93
N LEU A 28 12.73 5.29 22.66
CA LEU A 28 14.14 5.28 22.25
C LEU A 28 14.68 6.68 21.93
N GLY A 29 13.83 7.70 21.90
CA GLY A 29 14.21 9.06 21.50
C GLY A 29 14.62 9.18 20.02
N ILE A 30 14.04 8.37 19.13
CA ILE A 30 14.36 8.38 17.69
C ILE A 30 13.15 8.80 16.85
N SER A 31 13.38 9.16 15.58
CA SER A 31 12.28 9.46 14.66
C SER A 31 11.48 8.20 14.29
N LEU A 32 10.18 8.38 14.00
CA LEU A 32 9.29 7.30 13.54
C LEU A 32 9.84 6.55 12.31
N ASN A 33 10.48 7.27 11.38
CA ASN A 33 11.10 6.66 10.20
C ASN A 33 12.30 5.77 10.58
N ALA A 34 13.12 6.19 11.54
CA ALA A 34 14.23 5.38 12.02
C ALA A 34 13.73 4.12 12.73
N ALA A 35 12.66 4.25 13.55
CA ALA A 35 11.99 3.11 14.18
C ALA A 35 11.43 2.13 13.14
N ALA A 36 10.79 2.63 12.07
CA ALA A 36 10.29 1.80 10.97
C ALA A 36 11.42 1.01 10.28
N ILE A 37 12.53 1.69 9.97
CA ILE A 37 13.69 1.05 9.34
C ILE A 37 14.29 -0.02 10.26
N LEU A 38 14.39 0.25 11.57
CA LEU A 38 14.91 -0.70 12.55
C LEU A 38 14.01 -1.95 12.64
N ALA A 39 12.69 -1.75 12.73
CA ALA A 39 11.72 -2.84 12.75
C ALA A 39 11.84 -3.72 11.49
N ILE A 40 11.92 -3.10 10.31
CA ILE A 40 12.09 -3.83 9.04
C ILE A 40 13.42 -4.58 9.01
N ARG A 41 14.54 -3.95 9.40
CA ARG A 41 15.86 -4.59 9.41
C ARG A 41 15.91 -5.81 10.32
N ASN A 42 15.23 -5.76 11.45
CA ASN A 42 15.19 -6.87 12.40
C ASN A 42 14.25 -7.99 11.95
N PHE A 43 13.10 -7.65 11.35
CA PHE A 43 12.09 -8.62 10.92
C PHE A 43 12.43 -9.33 9.61
N LEU A 44 13.01 -8.61 8.64
CA LEU A 44 13.19 -9.13 7.27
C LEU A 44 14.00 -10.44 7.20
N PRO A 45 15.13 -10.61 7.92
CA PRO A 45 15.88 -11.87 7.89
C PRO A 45 15.06 -13.07 8.40
N PHE A 46 14.26 -12.86 9.46
CA PHE A 46 13.39 -13.89 10.01
C PHE A 46 12.29 -14.27 9.02
N ALA A 47 11.63 -13.29 8.41
CA ALA A 47 10.58 -13.52 7.42
C ALA A 47 11.12 -14.27 6.19
N MET A 48 12.32 -13.92 5.71
CA MET A 48 12.95 -14.60 4.58
C MET A 48 13.27 -16.07 4.89
N LYS A 49 13.83 -16.36 6.08
CA LYS A 49 14.11 -17.74 6.50
C LYS A 49 12.84 -18.57 6.60
N GLN A 50 11.76 -17.99 7.11
CA GLN A 50 10.47 -18.67 7.21
C GLN A 50 9.87 -18.96 5.83
N ALA A 51 9.98 -18.02 4.88
CA ALA A 51 9.52 -18.21 3.51
C ALA A 51 10.27 -19.36 2.80
N GLN A 52 11.60 -19.43 2.97
CA GLN A 52 12.41 -20.52 2.42
C GLN A 52 12.01 -21.88 3.01
N ALA A 53 11.85 -21.98 4.33
CA ALA A 53 11.42 -23.21 4.99
C ALA A 53 10.03 -23.67 4.53
N PHE A 54 9.11 -22.73 4.28
CA PHE A 54 7.78 -23.05 3.74
C PHE A 54 7.85 -23.55 2.30
N GLU A 55 8.71 -22.97 1.47
CA GLU A 55 8.90 -23.44 0.09
C GLU A 55 9.53 -24.84 0.03
N GLU A 56 10.43 -25.16 0.95
CA GLU A 56 11.01 -26.50 1.07
C GLU A 56 9.99 -27.53 1.60
N ALA A 57 9.12 -27.13 2.53
CA ALA A 57 8.10 -28.01 3.10
C ALA A 57 6.90 -28.29 2.18
N VAL A 58 6.65 -27.44 1.17
CA VAL A 58 5.55 -27.65 0.21
C VAL A 58 6.08 -28.38 -1.04
N PRO A 59 5.74 -29.68 -1.24
CA PRO A 59 6.14 -30.37 -2.46
C PRO A 59 5.54 -29.68 -3.69
N LYS A 60 6.39 -29.44 -4.71
CA LYS A 60 6.08 -28.75 -5.98
C LYS A 60 4.87 -29.32 -6.76
N ALA A 61 4.34 -30.48 -6.37
CA ALA A 61 3.24 -31.18 -7.04
C ALA A 61 1.84 -30.56 -6.83
N ARG A 62 1.64 -29.65 -5.86
CA ARG A 62 0.30 -29.12 -5.54
C ARG A 62 -0.02 -27.71 -6.07
N ARG A 63 0.89 -27.11 -6.86
CA ARG A 63 0.70 -25.73 -7.37
C ARG A 63 -0.32 -25.56 -8.50
N SER A 64 -0.93 -26.62 -9.04
CA SER A 64 -1.74 -26.53 -10.27
C SER A 64 -3.26 -26.66 -10.12
N LYS A 65 -3.86 -26.72 -8.91
CA LYS A 65 -5.31 -27.00 -8.84
C LYS A 65 -6.10 -26.41 -7.67
N ALA A 66 -5.82 -25.17 -7.27
CA ALA A 66 -6.62 -24.48 -6.25
C ALA A 66 -6.90 -23.00 -6.55
N GLN A 67 -7.00 -22.63 -7.83
CA GLN A 67 -7.50 -21.31 -8.26
C GLN A 67 -8.57 -21.46 -9.33
N SER A 68 -9.65 -22.16 -9.02
CA SER A 68 -10.84 -22.17 -9.88
C SER A 68 -12.08 -22.53 -9.07
N ALA A 69 -12.43 -21.67 -8.12
CA ALA A 69 -13.78 -21.58 -7.57
C ALA A 69 -13.98 -20.24 -6.85
N VAL A 70 -13.94 -19.13 -7.60
CA VAL A 70 -14.64 -17.91 -7.18
C VAL A 70 -15.72 -17.70 -8.22
N PRO A 71 -17.03 -17.70 -7.86
CA PRO A 71 -18.08 -17.47 -8.83
C PRO A 71 -17.93 -16.05 -9.37
N HIS A 72 -17.72 -15.98 -10.69
CA HIS A 72 -17.65 -14.75 -11.46
C HIS A 72 -19.01 -14.05 -11.40
N ARG A 73 -19.22 -13.21 -10.38
CA ARG A 73 -20.27 -12.20 -10.43
C ARG A 73 -19.88 -11.25 -11.56
N THR A 74 -20.67 -11.25 -12.62
CA THR A 74 -20.60 -10.27 -13.70
C THR A 74 -20.69 -8.88 -13.09
N ALA A 75 -19.53 -8.26 -12.87
CA ALA A 75 -19.45 -6.87 -12.50
C ALA A 75 -19.78 -6.06 -13.76
N GLU A 76 -20.92 -5.36 -13.73
CA GLU A 76 -21.19 -4.29 -14.68
C GLU A 76 -19.99 -3.33 -14.67
N PRO A 77 -19.58 -2.79 -15.83
CA PRO A 77 -18.41 -1.94 -15.91
C PRO A 77 -18.66 -0.68 -15.06
N VAL A 78 -18.00 -0.62 -13.91
CA VAL A 78 -17.93 0.59 -13.09
C VAL A 78 -17.20 1.63 -13.94
N LEU A 79 -17.96 2.55 -14.53
CA LEU A 79 -17.41 3.73 -15.18
C LEU A 79 -16.59 4.49 -14.13
N ILE A 80 -15.27 4.31 -14.19
CA ILE A 80 -14.32 5.03 -13.36
C ILE A 80 -14.48 6.51 -13.71
N ARG A 81 -15.32 7.21 -12.95
CA ARG A 81 -15.38 8.67 -13.01
C ARG A 81 -13.99 9.17 -12.62
N LYS A 82 -13.27 9.74 -13.59
CA LYS A 82 -11.95 10.35 -13.36
C LYS A 82 -12.09 11.30 -12.16
N ARG A 83 -11.34 11.06 -11.07
CA ARG A 83 -11.26 12.02 -9.96
C ARG A 83 -10.62 13.29 -10.53
N VAL A 84 -11.44 14.30 -10.80
CA VAL A 84 -10.97 15.62 -11.23
C VAL A 84 -10.70 16.48 -10.01
N GLY A 85 -9.57 17.17 -9.99
CA GLY A 85 -9.22 18.06 -8.89
C GLY A 85 -10.23 19.22 -8.77
N ARG A 86 -10.45 19.73 -7.55
CA ARG A 86 -11.42 20.82 -7.26
C ARG A 86 -11.34 22.03 -8.19
N ASN A 87 -10.13 22.36 -8.63
CA ASN A 87 -9.85 23.51 -9.51
C ASN A 87 -9.60 23.14 -10.97
N GLU A 88 -9.63 21.86 -11.35
CA GLU A 88 -9.42 21.39 -12.72
C GLU A 88 -10.66 21.61 -13.59
N ALA A 89 -10.47 21.56 -14.92
CA ALA A 89 -11.55 21.65 -15.88
C ALA A 89 -12.53 20.48 -15.69
N CYS A 90 -13.81 20.80 -15.61
CA CYS A 90 -14.83 19.80 -15.37
C CYS A 90 -15.03 18.88 -16.59
N PRO A 91 -15.05 17.55 -16.41
CA PRO A 91 -15.11 16.59 -17.52
C PRO A 91 -16.50 16.51 -18.17
N CYS A 92 -17.49 17.28 -17.71
CA CYS A 92 -18.78 17.45 -18.37
C CYS A 92 -18.75 18.47 -19.53
N PHE A 93 -17.56 18.94 -19.93
CA PHE A 93 -17.34 19.87 -21.05
C PHE A 93 -18.02 21.25 -20.92
N SER A 94 -18.50 21.61 -19.73
CA SER A 94 -19.08 22.94 -19.46
C SER A 94 -18.07 24.10 -19.51
N GLY A 95 -16.75 23.81 -19.57
CA GLY A 95 -15.68 24.83 -19.56
C GLY A 95 -15.42 25.47 -18.18
N LYS A 96 -16.18 25.07 -17.15
CA LYS A 96 -16.05 25.55 -15.77
C LYS A 96 -15.16 24.64 -14.93
N LYS A 97 -14.60 25.16 -13.83
CA LYS A 97 -13.85 24.37 -12.84
C LYS A 97 -14.77 23.38 -12.12
N ALA A 98 -14.27 22.20 -11.75
CA ALA A 98 -15.03 21.15 -11.09
C ALA A 98 -15.85 21.66 -9.89
N LYS A 99 -15.27 22.50 -9.03
CA LYS A 99 -15.98 23.10 -7.87
C LYS A 99 -17.23 23.93 -8.19
N HIS A 100 -17.30 24.50 -9.39
CA HIS A 100 -18.42 25.36 -9.80
C HIS A 100 -19.42 24.62 -10.68
N CYS A 101 -19.07 23.44 -11.17
CA CYS A 101 -19.93 22.66 -12.06
C CYS A 101 -20.53 21.45 -11.33
N HIS A 102 -19.73 20.79 -10.50
CA HIS A 102 -20.10 19.62 -9.70
C HIS A 102 -19.41 19.71 -8.33
N PRO A 103 -19.93 20.56 -7.42
CA PRO A 103 -19.36 20.76 -6.09
C PRO A 103 -19.33 19.48 -5.25
N GLU A 104 -20.18 18.49 -5.56
CA GLU A 104 -20.24 17.19 -4.91
C GLU A 104 -19.04 16.29 -5.22
N TRP A 105 -18.26 16.58 -6.27
CA TRP A 105 -17.05 15.82 -6.63
C TRP A 105 -15.77 16.35 -5.97
N THR A 106 -15.88 17.43 -5.20
CA THR A 106 -14.74 18.27 -4.78
C THR A 106 -14.78 18.68 -3.32
#